data_AF-A0A0M2JUU3-F1
#
_entry.id   AF-A0A0M2JUU3-F1
#
_cell.length_a   1.000
_cell.length_b   1.000
_cell.length_c   1.000
_cell.angle_alpha   90.00
_cell.angle_beta   90.00
_cell.angle_gamma   90.00
#
_symmetry.space_group_name_H-M   'P 1'
#
loop_
_entity.id
_entity.type
_entity.pdbx_description
1 polymer ?
#
loop_
_entity_poly.entity_id
_entity_poly.type
_entity_poly.pdbx_seq_one_letter_code
_entity_poly.pdbx_strand_id
1 'polypeptide(L)'
;MRNLLRVALFDLLAPLAAVAALIYIGMALAWPLWWVSVCSVLCLLVVQGVIVNIVLARRDAVTVGTDDDGPGLRLAVIGTAAAAVVAAAVIGYTQWTVPDRTLNSDSVEVTGIASSVAEASATFTPQDPTASIDRATQMMSPESAERFKADFATVAKDLGGRNVSAQASTVSAGVEAIGPEAASVAVVLRGTQSSPGKPTDSAVLALRVSLSKTDGRWLVEDVSPLHSR
;
A
#
# COMPACT_ATOMS: atom_id res chain seq x y z
N MET A 1 -9.11 19.33 -45.42
CA MET A 1 -9.00 18.36 -44.29
C MET A 1 -7.87 18.70 -43.33
N ARG A 2 -6.64 19.01 -43.79
CA ARG A 2 -5.49 19.31 -42.92
C ARG A 2 -5.72 20.44 -41.90
N ASN A 3 -6.42 21.51 -42.29
CA ASN A 3 -6.66 22.66 -41.39
C ASN A 3 -7.71 22.34 -40.31
N LEU A 4 -8.74 21.55 -40.62
CA LEU A 4 -9.74 21.10 -39.64
C LEU A 4 -9.12 20.21 -38.54
N LEU A 5 -8.22 19.30 -38.93
CA LEU A 5 -7.51 18.45 -37.97
C LEU A 5 -6.60 19.27 -37.05
N ARG A 6 -5.92 20.29 -37.59
CA ARG A 6 -5.08 21.18 -36.77
C ARG A 6 -5.94 22.00 -35.79
N VAL A 7 -7.04 22.58 -36.25
CA VAL A 7 -7.98 23.29 -35.36
C VAL A 7 -8.49 22.37 -34.26
N ALA A 8 -8.94 21.16 -34.60
CA ALA A 8 -9.40 20.20 -33.59
C ALA A 8 -8.29 19.84 -32.58
N LEU A 9 -7.05 19.65 -33.04
CA LEU A 9 -5.93 19.29 -32.19
C LEU A 9 -5.49 20.43 -31.25
N PHE A 10 -5.22 21.60 -31.80
CA PHE A 10 -4.61 22.73 -31.08
C PHE A 10 -5.64 23.58 -30.34
N ASP A 11 -6.81 23.79 -30.94
CA ASP A 11 -7.79 24.76 -30.42
C ASP A 11 -8.79 24.12 -29.46
N LEU A 12 -8.92 22.79 -29.51
CA LEU A 12 -9.89 22.04 -28.71
C LEU A 12 -9.24 20.96 -27.84
N LEU A 13 -8.56 19.98 -28.45
CA LEU A 13 -8.03 18.83 -27.71
C LEU A 13 -6.93 19.23 -26.72
N ALA A 14 -5.99 20.09 -27.10
CA ALA A 14 -4.91 20.51 -26.20
C ALA A 14 -5.42 21.27 -24.95
N PRO A 15 -6.30 22.29 -25.07
CA PRO A 15 -6.93 22.94 -23.91
C PRO A 15 -7.72 21.96 -23.03
N LEU A 16 -8.53 21.09 -23.64
CA LEU A 16 -9.31 20.09 -22.90
C LEU A 16 -8.42 19.11 -22.14
N ALA A 17 -7.34 18.63 -22.77
CA ALA A 17 -6.37 17.74 -22.13
C ALA A 17 -5.68 18.43 -20.95
N ALA A 18 -5.32 19.71 -21.08
CA ALA A 18 -4.73 20.48 -19.99
C ALA A 18 -5.69 20.61 -18.80
N VAL A 19 -6.96 20.98 -19.04
CA VAL A 19 -7.97 21.08 -17.97
C VAL A 19 -8.23 19.72 -17.32
N ALA A 20 -8.38 18.66 -18.11
CA ALA A 20 -8.58 17.31 -17.59
C ALA A 20 -7.39 16.86 -16.71
N ALA A 21 -6.16 17.14 -17.13
CA ALA A 21 -4.96 16.83 -16.35
C ALA A 21 -4.92 17.59 -15.02
N LEU A 22 -5.29 18.87 -14.99
CA LEU A 22 -5.33 19.66 -13.75
C LEU A 22 -6.36 19.13 -12.74
N ILE A 23 -7.54 18.75 -13.25
CA ILE A 23 -8.60 18.14 -12.43
C ILE A 23 -8.13 16.79 -11.88
N TYR A 24 -7.52 15.96 -12.74
CA TYR A 24 -6.96 14.66 -12.34
C TYR A 24 -5.93 14.81 -11.22
N ILE A 25 -5.01 15.77 -11.32
CA ILE A 25 -4.04 16.06 -10.25
C ILE A 25 -4.76 16.45 -8.96
N GLY A 26 -5.82 17.25 -9.04
CA GLY A 26 -6.63 17.62 -7.88
C GLY A 26 -7.25 16.42 -7.18
N MET A 27 -7.78 15.45 -7.95
CA MET A 27 -8.29 14.20 -7.41
C MET A 27 -7.19 13.37 -6.75
N ALA A 28 -6.02 13.24 -7.40
CA ALA A 28 -4.89 12.48 -6.86
C ALA A 28 -4.34 13.08 -5.55
N LEU A 29 -4.40 14.41 -5.39
CA LEU A 29 -3.95 15.10 -4.19
C LEU A 29 -5.05 15.22 -3.10
N ALA A 30 -6.26 14.74 -3.35
CA ALA A 30 -7.42 14.94 -2.47
C ALA A 30 -7.80 16.42 -2.23
N TRP A 31 -7.66 17.26 -3.26
CA TRP A 31 -8.11 18.66 -3.29
C TRP A 31 -7.66 19.55 -2.12
N PRO A 32 -6.35 19.65 -1.84
CA PRO A 32 -5.87 20.57 -0.82
C PRO A 32 -6.18 22.02 -1.25
N LEU A 33 -6.48 22.90 -0.29
CA LEU A 33 -6.96 24.27 -0.56
C LEU A 33 -6.02 25.07 -1.48
N TRP A 34 -4.70 24.89 -1.34
CA TRP A 34 -3.73 25.55 -2.20
C TRP A 34 -3.85 25.11 -3.67
N TRP A 35 -4.12 23.83 -3.91
CA TRP A 35 -4.31 23.30 -5.27
C TRP A 35 -5.62 23.78 -5.87
N VAL A 36 -6.70 23.88 -5.08
CA VAL A 36 -7.97 24.45 -5.56
C VAL A 36 -7.77 25.86 -6.12
N SER A 37 -7.01 26.70 -5.42
CA SER A 37 -6.66 28.05 -5.87
C SER A 37 -5.83 28.03 -7.17
N VAL A 38 -4.73 27.27 -7.18
CA VAL A 38 -3.84 27.16 -8.35
C VAL A 38 -4.58 26.60 -9.57
N CYS A 39 -5.33 25.51 -9.40
CA CYS A 39 -6.13 24.87 -10.45
C CYS A 39 -7.16 25.83 -11.04
N SER A 40 -7.82 26.63 -10.20
CA SER A 40 -8.79 27.63 -10.66
C SER A 40 -8.12 28.69 -11.53
N VAL A 41 -6.98 29.23 -11.09
CA VAL A 41 -6.20 30.22 -11.87
C VAL A 41 -5.74 29.61 -13.19
N LEU A 42 -5.20 28.40 -13.19
CA LEU A 42 -4.73 27.73 -14.39
C LEU A 42 -5.87 27.42 -15.38
N CYS A 43 -7.03 26.97 -14.89
CA CYS A 43 -8.20 26.77 -15.74
C CYS A 43 -8.70 28.09 -16.34
N LEU A 44 -8.71 29.19 -15.57
CA LEU A 44 -9.05 30.51 -16.08
C LEU A 44 -8.07 30.98 -17.17
N LEU A 45 -6.77 30.73 -17.01
CA LEU A 45 -5.77 31.04 -18.04
C LEU A 45 -5.99 30.22 -19.32
N VAL A 46 -6.34 28.94 -19.20
CA VAL A 46 -6.69 28.11 -20.38
C VAL A 46 -7.93 28.66 -21.07
N VAL A 47 -8.99 28.99 -20.32
CA VAL A 47 -10.21 29.59 -20.87
C VAL A 47 -9.92 30.94 -21.53
N GLN A 48 -9.11 31.79 -20.91
CA GLN A 48 -8.68 33.07 -21.47
C GLN A 48 -7.94 32.85 -22.81
N GLY A 49 -7.02 31.89 -22.87
CA GLY A 49 -6.34 31.51 -24.11
C GLY A 49 -7.30 31.07 -25.21
N VAL A 50 -8.30 30.25 -24.88
CA VAL A 50 -9.34 29.82 -25.82
C VAL A 50 -10.18 31.02 -26.30
N ILE A 51 -10.55 31.95 -25.42
CA ILE A 51 -11.29 33.17 -25.80
C ILE A 51 -10.46 34.03 -26.76
N VAL A 52 -9.17 34.25 -26.45
CA VAL A 52 -8.26 35.00 -27.35
C VAL A 52 -8.19 34.32 -28.73
N ASN A 53 -8.09 32.99 -28.76
CA ASN A 53 -8.08 32.25 -30.02
C ASN A 53 -9.39 32.42 -30.82
N ILE A 54 -10.54 32.40 -30.15
CA ILE A 54 -11.85 32.67 -30.79
C ILE A 54 -11.94 34.09 -31.33
N VAL A 55 -11.41 35.08 -30.60
CA VAL A 55 -11.40 36.48 -31.04
C VAL A 55 -10.52 36.64 -32.28
N LEU A 56 -9.32 36.03 -32.30
CA LEU A 56 -8.44 36.02 -33.49
C LEU A 56 -9.13 35.34 -34.68
N ALA A 57 -9.83 34.22 -34.44
CA ALA A 57 -10.60 33.52 -35.45
C ALA A 57 -11.65 34.42 -36.11
N ARG A 58 -12.30 35.29 -35.32
CA ARG A 58 -13.33 36.22 -35.81
C ARG A 58 -12.75 37.46 -36.49
N ARG A 59 -11.65 38.00 -35.97
CA ARG A 59 -11.05 39.26 -36.43
C ARG A 59 -10.21 39.06 -37.69
N ASP A 60 -9.33 38.07 -37.66
CA ASP A 60 -8.27 37.90 -38.66
C ASP A 60 -8.47 36.61 -39.49
N ALA A 61 -9.53 35.83 -39.22
CA ALA A 61 -9.79 34.52 -39.83
C ALA A 61 -8.69 33.48 -39.57
N VAL A 62 -7.94 33.66 -38.47
CA VAL A 62 -6.80 32.80 -38.08
C VAL A 62 -6.97 32.29 -36.64
N THR A 63 -6.65 31.02 -36.41
CA THR A 63 -6.53 30.40 -35.09
C THR A 63 -5.12 29.87 -34.86
N VAL A 64 -4.77 29.47 -33.64
CA VAL A 64 -3.50 28.78 -33.35
C VAL A 64 -3.29 27.59 -34.30
N GLY A 65 -4.34 26.80 -34.56
CA GLY A 65 -4.30 25.70 -35.51
C GLY A 65 -4.11 26.07 -36.99
N THR A 66 -4.49 27.29 -37.41
CA THR A 66 -4.40 27.73 -38.81
C THR A 66 -3.31 28.77 -39.08
N ASP A 67 -2.72 29.36 -38.05
CA ASP A 67 -1.64 30.36 -38.16
C ASP A 67 -0.32 29.71 -38.58
N ASP A 68 -0.02 29.73 -39.88
CA ASP A 68 1.22 29.15 -40.41
C ASP A 68 2.44 30.06 -40.22
N ASP A 69 2.25 31.33 -39.84
CA ASP A 69 3.32 32.30 -39.59
C ASP A 69 3.87 32.19 -38.16
N GLY A 70 3.11 31.58 -37.24
CA GLY A 70 3.45 31.41 -35.82
C GLY A 70 3.59 29.96 -35.32
N PRO A 71 4.46 29.09 -35.88
CA PRO A 71 4.58 27.70 -35.45
C PRO A 71 5.02 27.53 -33.98
N GLY A 72 5.71 28.53 -33.42
CA GLY A 72 6.12 28.53 -32.01
C GLY A 72 4.94 28.49 -31.04
N LEU A 73 3.81 29.11 -31.38
CA LEU A 73 2.62 29.12 -30.53
C LEU A 73 1.96 27.73 -30.45
N ARG A 74 1.93 27.01 -31.58
CA ARG A 74 1.47 25.62 -31.63
C ARG A 74 2.30 24.70 -30.74
N LEU A 75 3.64 24.88 -30.78
CA LEU A 75 4.57 24.15 -29.92
C LEU A 75 4.39 24.51 -28.46
N ALA A 76 4.15 25.79 -28.13
CA ALA A 76 3.87 26.20 -26.77
C ALA A 76 2.58 25.54 -26.24
N VAL A 77 1.48 25.59 -27.00
CA VAL A 77 0.19 24.99 -26.60
C VAL A 77 0.31 23.48 -26.41
N ILE A 78 0.89 22.75 -27.38
CA ILE A 78 1.10 21.31 -27.23
C ILE A 78 2.07 21.02 -26.09
N GLY A 79 3.17 21.77 -25.97
CA GLY A 79 4.17 21.59 -24.93
C GLY A 79 3.58 21.74 -23.54
N THR A 80 2.75 22.77 -23.31
CA THR A 80 2.06 22.99 -22.04
C THR A 80 1.03 21.88 -21.77
N ALA A 81 0.22 21.50 -22.75
CA ALA A 81 -0.75 20.42 -22.60
C ALA A 81 -0.06 19.08 -22.30
N ALA A 82 1.02 18.76 -23.02
CA ALA A 82 1.81 17.56 -22.80
C ALA A 82 2.47 17.57 -21.41
N ALA A 83 3.03 18.70 -20.99
CA ALA A 83 3.60 18.84 -19.65
C ALA A 83 2.56 18.62 -18.55
N ALA A 84 1.33 19.16 -18.71
CA ALA A 84 0.24 18.93 -17.77
C ALA A 84 -0.15 17.45 -17.69
N VAL A 85 -0.26 16.76 -18.83
CA VAL A 85 -0.56 15.32 -18.88
C VAL A 85 0.55 14.49 -18.24
N VAL A 86 1.83 14.81 -18.51
CA VAL A 86 2.97 14.13 -17.87
C VAL A 86 2.96 14.34 -16.36
N ALA A 87 2.71 15.56 -15.89
CA ALA A 87 2.60 15.85 -14.47
C ALA A 87 1.45 15.06 -13.82
N ALA A 88 0.30 14.97 -14.48
CA ALA A 88 -0.82 14.15 -14.03
C ALA A 88 -0.44 12.67 -13.92
N ALA A 89 0.24 12.11 -14.93
CA ALA A 89 0.70 10.73 -14.89
C ALA A 89 1.70 10.46 -13.75
N VAL A 90 2.66 11.37 -13.53
CA VAL A 90 3.64 11.26 -12.44
C VAL A 90 2.96 11.33 -11.08
N ILE A 91 2.07 12.29 -10.87
CA ILE A 91 1.37 12.46 -9.58
C ILE A 91 0.43 11.28 -9.33
N GLY A 92 -0.32 10.82 -10.32
CA GLY A 92 -1.18 9.64 -10.19
C GLY A 92 -0.37 8.38 -9.84
N TYR A 93 0.79 8.20 -10.49
CA TYR A 93 1.68 7.09 -10.19
C TYR A 93 2.21 7.12 -8.75
N THR A 94 2.64 8.29 -8.25
CA THR A 94 3.20 8.42 -6.91
C THR A 94 2.15 8.41 -5.80
N GLN A 95 0.95 8.90 -6.05
CA GLN A 95 -0.12 8.97 -5.04
C GLN A 95 -0.98 7.71 -4.98
N TRP A 96 -1.10 6.94 -6.06
CA TRP A 96 -1.95 5.75 -6.09
C TRP A 96 -1.15 4.47 -6.31
N THR A 97 -0.38 4.39 -7.40
CA THR A 97 0.28 3.14 -7.79
C THR A 97 1.40 2.73 -6.83
N VAL A 98 2.20 3.68 -6.35
CA VAL A 98 3.28 3.40 -5.39
C VAL A 98 2.71 2.92 -4.05
N PRO A 99 1.78 3.64 -3.38
CA PRO A 99 1.18 3.19 -2.13
C PRO A 99 0.47 1.84 -2.25
N ASP A 100 -0.23 1.57 -3.36
CA ASP A 100 -0.91 0.29 -3.59
C ASP A 100 0.09 -0.87 -3.71
N ARG A 101 1.22 -0.67 -4.41
CA ARG A 101 2.30 -1.67 -4.46
C ARG A 101 2.95 -1.88 -3.09
N THR A 102 3.19 -0.81 -2.35
CA THR A 102 3.74 -0.89 -1.00
C THR A 102 2.81 -1.65 -0.07
N LEU A 103 1.50 -1.38 -0.11
CA LEU A 103 0.50 -2.07 0.70
C LEU A 103 0.43 -3.56 0.36
N ASN A 104 0.49 -3.93 -0.92
CA ASN A 104 0.53 -5.32 -1.35
C ASN A 104 1.82 -6.03 -0.89
N SER A 105 2.98 -5.37 -1.01
CA SER A 105 4.26 -5.91 -0.53
C SER A 105 4.25 -6.10 0.98
N ASP A 106 3.84 -5.07 1.73
CA ASP A 106 3.75 -5.10 3.18
C ASP A 106 2.76 -6.19 3.63
N SER A 107 1.63 -6.37 2.93
CA SER A 107 0.65 -7.42 3.24
C SER A 107 1.23 -8.84 3.13
N VAL A 108 2.05 -9.10 2.11
CA VAL A 108 2.75 -10.39 1.94
C VAL A 108 3.81 -10.57 3.03
N GLU A 109 4.54 -9.50 3.37
CA GLU A 109 5.58 -9.54 4.39
C GLU A 109 4.99 -9.80 5.79
N VAL A 110 3.99 -9.03 6.21
CA VAL A 110 3.39 -9.17 7.56
C VAL A 110 2.69 -10.51 7.73
N THR A 111 2.06 -11.05 6.68
CA THR A 111 1.43 -12.39 6.74
C THR A 111 2.48 -13.51 6.86
N GLY A 112 3.63 -13.37 6.19
CA GLY A 112 4.75 -14.30 6.33
C GLY A 112 5.38 -14.28 7.71
N ILE A 113 5.63 -13.08 8.26
CA ILE A 113 6.16 -12.90 9.62
C ILE A 113 5.18 -13.46 10.65
N ALA A 114 3.90 -13.07 10.55
CA ALA A 114 2.86 -13.52 11.47
C ALA A 114 2.71 -15.05 11.47
N SER A 115 2.70 -15.69 10.30
CA SER A 115 2.64 -17.15 10.18
C SER A 115 3.84 -17.81 10.84
N SER A 116 5.04 -17.29 10.57
CA SER A 116 6.29 -17.83 11.12
C SER A 116 6.35 -17.71 12.65
N VAL A 117 5.98 -16.55 13.20
CA VAL A 117 5.93 -16.32 14.65
C VAL A 117 4.82 -17.14 15.30
N ALA A 118 3.64 -17.23 14.67
CA ALA A 118 2.52 -18.02 15.17
C ALA A 118 2.87 -19.52 15.24
N GLU A 119 3.44 -20.09 14.17
CA GLU A 119 3.91 -21.48 14.16
C GLU A 119 4.98 -21.75 15.20
N ALA A 120 5.97 -20.84 15.31
CA ALA A 120 7.03 -20.95 16.28
C ALA A 120 6.49 -20.85 17.72
N SER A 121 5.50 -19.99 17.97
CA SER A 121 4.86 -19.85 19.28
C SER A 121 4.05 -21.08 19.70
N ALA A 122 3.52 -21.83 18.72
CA ALA A 122 2.66 -23.00 18.96
C ALA A 122 3.39 -24.35 18.77
N THR A 123 4.71 -24.34 18.54
CA THR A 123 5.53 -25.54 18.33
C THR A 123 6.53 -25.73 19.47
N PHE A 124 6.49 -26.89 20.11
CA PHE A 124 7.32 -27.24 21.26
C PHE A 124 7.84 -28.69 21.16
N THR A 125 9.13 -28.88 21.44
CA THR A 125 9.77 -30.20 21.55
C THR A 125 10.54 -30.31 22.86
N PRO A 126 10.34 -31.36 23.69
CA PRO A 126 11.08 -31.54 24.93
C PRO A 126 12.61 -31.58 24.78
N GLN A 127 13.11 -32.03 23.63
CA GLN A 127 14.53 -32.15 23.33
C GLN A 127 15.20 -30.79 23.11
N ASP A 128 14.44 -29.80 22.65
CA ASP A 128 14.90 -28.43 22.40
C ASP A 128 13.74 -27.44 22.66
N PRO A 129 13.51 -27.09 23.93
CA PRO A 129 12.34 -26.32 24.33
C PRO A 129 12.44 -24.84 23.93
N THR A 130 13.62 -24.34 23.59
CA THR A 130 13.85 -22.90 23.32
C THR A 130 14.01 -22.57 21.84
N ALA A 131 14.35 -23.52 20.96
CA ALA A 131 14.59 -23.23 19.55
C ALA A 131 13.43 -22.54 18.82
N SER A 132 12.17 -22.88 19.13
CA SER A 132 11.03 -22.18 18.55
C SER A 132 10.86 -20.76 19.10
N ILE A 133 11.16 -20.56 20.38
CA ILE A 133 11.10 -19.23 21.04
C ILE A 133 12.17 -18.32 20.46
N ASP A 134 13.40 -18.81 20.29
CA ASP A 134 14.51 -18.03 19.78
C ASP A 134 14.24 -17.58 18.34
N ARG A 135 13.60 -18.45 17.52
CA ARG A 135 13.14 -18.07 16.18
C ARG A 135 12.02 -17.02 16.21
N ALA A 136 11.02 -17.17 17.08
CA ALA A 136 9.93 -16.20 17.20
C ALA A 136 10.44 -14.83 17.65
N THR A 137 11.31 -14.80 18.65
CA THR A 137 11.80 -13.56 19.28
C THR A 137 12.75 -12.75 18.40
N GLN A 138 13.39 -13.36 17.40
CA GLN A 138 14.17 -12.65 16.38
C GLN A 138 13.31 -11.75 15.48
N MET A 139 12.01 -12.03 15.40
CA MET A 139 11.04 -11.26 14.60
C MET A 139 10.17 -10.33 15.46
N MET A 140 10.42 -10.26 16.77
CA MET A 140 9.67 -9.45 17.72
C MET A 140 10.40 -8.15 18.05
N SER A 141 9.65 -7.15 18.52
CA SER A 141 10.25 -6.00 19.20
C SER A 141 10.96 -6.47 20.49
N PRO A 142 12.00 -5.75 20.98
CA PRO A 142 12.75 -6.18 22.17
C PRO A 142 11.86 -6.36 23.41
N GLU A 143 10.92 -5.45 23.64
CA GLU A 143 9.98 -5.52 24.76
C GLU A 143 9.06 -6.74 24.65
N SER A 144 8.55 -7.00 23.45
CA SER A 144 7.66 -8.13 23.17
C SER A 144 8.39 -9.47 23.27
N ALA A 145 9.65 -9.53 22.84
CA ALA A 145 10.50 -10.69 22.98
C ALA A 145 10.74 -11.06 24.45
N GLU A 146 10.96 -10.07 25.32
CA GLU A 146 11.12 -10.31 26.77
C GLU A 146 9.83 -10.84 27.40
N ARG A 147 8.69 -10.20 27.10
CA ARG A 147 7.37 -10.64 27.58
C ARG A 147 7.06 -12.07 27.12
N PHE A 148 7.25 -12.35 25.83
CA PHE A 148 7.00 -13.66 25.24
C PHE A 148 7.86 -14.76 25.86
N LYS A 149 9.14 -14.48 26.13
CA LYS A 149 10.04 -15.42 26.82
C LYS A 149 9.57 -15.72 28.24
N ALA A 150 9.08 -14.72 28.97
CA ALA A 150 8.57 -14.89 30.33
C ALA A 150 7.32 -15.79 30.39
N ASP A 151 6.35 -15.56 29.50
CA ASP A 151 5.12 -16.34 29.43
C ASP A 151 5.41 -17.79 29.02
N PHE A 152 6.27 -17.97 28.02
CA PHE A 152 6.61 -19.30 27.52
C PHE A 152 7.43 -20.12 28.52
N ALA A 153 8.28 -19.51 29.35
CA ALA A 153 9.07 -20.23 30.35
C ALA A 153 8.19 -21.04 31.32
N THR A 154 7.00 -20.51 31.65
CA THR A 154 6.02 -21.18 32.51
C THR A 154 5.37 -22.36 31.79
N VAL A 155 4.99 -22.19 30.52
CA VAL A 155 4.39 -23.25 29.69
C VAL A 155 5.39 -24.36 29.38
N ALA A 156 6.64 -24.01 29.03
CA ALA A 156 7.70 -24.96 28.74
C ALA A 156 8.02 -25.88 29.93
N LYS A 157 7.99 -25.34 31.16
CA LYS A 157 8.21 -26.13 32.38
C LYS A 157 7.13 -27.18 32.58
N ASP A 158 5.87 -26.84 32.32
CA ASP A 158 4.75 -27.78 32.44
C ASP A 158 4.78 -28.86 31.36
N LEU A 159 4.99 -28.47 30.09
CA LEU A 159 5.04 -29.40 28.95
C LEU A 159 6.27 -30.32 29.00
N GLY A 160 7.43 -29.77 29.36
CA GLY A 160 8.68 -30.51 29.51
C GLY A 160 8.58 -31.56 30.62
N GLY A 161 7.99 -31.22 31.77
CA GLY A 161 7.78 -32.17 32.88
C GLY A 161 6.87 -33.34 32.52
N ARG A 162 6.00 -33.18 31.51
CA ARG A 162 5.05 -34.20 31.05
C ARG A 162 5.50 -34.93 29.77
N ASN A 163 6.68 -34.62 29.23
CA ASN A 163 7.20 -35.12 27.95
C ASN A 163 6.19 -34.94 26.79
N VAL A 164 5.47 -33.82 26.78
CA VAL A 164 4.50 -33.48 25.73
C VAL A 164 5.23 -32.75 24.60
N SER A 165 4.99 -33.15 23.36
CA SER A 165 5.41 -32.38 22.18
C SER A 165 4.19 -31.78 21.48
N ALA A 166 4.35 -30.59 20.92
CA ALA A 166 3.33 -29.89 20.15
C ALA A 166 3.94 -29.40 18.84
N GLN A 167 3.20 -29.56 17.74
CA GLN A 167 3.59 -29.06 16.43
C GLN A 167 2.43 -28.28 15.86
N ALA A 168 2.71 -27.10 15.31
CA ALA A 168 1.71 -26.28 14.65
C ALA A 168 2.14 -25.95 13.22
N SER A 169 1.18 -25.99 12.29
CA SER A 169 1.36 -25.57 10.91
C SER A 169 0.27 -24.58 10.52
N THR A 170 0.63 -23.51 9.82
CA THR A 170 -0.31 -22.51 9.31
C THR A 170 -1.22 -23.14 8.27
N VAL A 171 -2.52 -23.02 8.50
CA VAL A 171 -3.56 -23.39 7.52
C VAL A 171 -3.87 -22.19 6.64
N SER A 172 -4.00 -21.01 7.25
CA SER A 172 -4.26 -19.76 6.55
C SER A 172 -3.82 -18.57 7.39
N ALA A 173 -3.35 -17.52 6.74
CA ALA A 173 -3.09 -16.22 7.35
C ALA A 173 -3.72 -15.12 6.49
N GLY A 174 -4.25 -14.08 7.12
CA GLY A 174 -4.88 -12.95 6.44
C GLY A 174 -4.74 -11.66 7.23
N VAL A 175 -4.51 -10.57 6.51
CA VAL A 175 -4.44 -9.22 7.10
C VAL A 175 -5.84 -8.81 7.57
N GLU A 176 -5.98 -8.49 8.85
CA GLU A 176 -7.20 -7.89 9.42
C GLU A 176 -7.21 -6.37 9.23
N ALA A 177 -6.05 -5.74 9.43
CA ALA A 177 -5.84 -4.30 9.24
C ALA A 177 -4.38 -4.04 8.90
N ILE A 178 -4.12 -3.08 8.00
CA ILE A 178 -2.77 -2.61 7.70
C ILE A 178 -2.77 -1.10 7.42
N GLY A 179 -1.85 -0.40 8.05
CA GLY A 179 -1.53 0.99 7.79
C GLY A 179 -0.02 1.16 7.57
N PRO A 180 0.45 2.41 7.44
CA PRO A 180 1.86 2.68 7.13
C PRO A 180 2.85 2.14 8.18
N GLU A 181 2.46 2.15 9.47
CA GLU A 181 3.34 1.83 10.60
C GLU A 181 2.84 0.69 11.49
N ALA A 182 1.63 0.17 11.24
CA ALA A 182 1.01 -0.85 12.08
C ALA A 182 0.18 -1.82 11.25
N ALA A 183 0.20 -3.09 11.63
CA ALA A 183 -0.58 -4.15 10.99
C ALA A 183 -1.13 -5.14 12.02
N SER A 184 -2.22 -5.79 11.68
CA SER A 184 -2.80 -6.89 12.44
C SER A 184 -3.15 -8.02 11.49
N VAL A 185 -2.73 -9.22 11.83
CA VAL A 185 -2.86 -10.42 11.00
C VAL A 185 -3.55 -11.51 11.81
N ALA A 186 -4.62 -12.08 11.25
CA ALA A 186 -5.24 -13.29 11.74
C ALA A 186 -4.52 -14.50 11.15
N VAL A 187 -4.07 -15.41 12.01
CA VAL A 187 -3.41 -16.66 11.64
C VAL A 187 -4.20 -17.82 12.22
N VAL A 188 -4.56 -18.77 11.36
CA VAL A 188 -5.19 -20.03 11.74
C VAL A 188 -4.17 -21.15 11.58
N LEU A 189 -3.89 -21.84 12.68
CA LEU A 189 -2.96 -22.94 12.76
C LEU A 189 -3.71 -24.25 13.00
N ARG A 190 -3.14 -25.34 12.48
CA ARG A 190 -3.45 -26.70 12.91
C ARG A 190 -2.35 -27.16 13.84
N GLY A 191 -2.70 -27.37 15.10
CA GLY A 191 -1.83 -27.96 16.11
C GLY A 191 -2.05 -29.46 16.24
N THR A 192 -0.98 -30.22 16.42
CA THR A 192 -1.02 -31.62 16.87
C THR A 192 -0.22 -31.75 18.16
N GLN A 193 -0.74 -32.48 19.14
CA GLN A 193 -0.07 -32.75 20.39
C GLN A 193 0.15 -34.25 20.57
N SER A 194 1.36 -34.64 20.97
CA SER A 194 1.72 -36.02 21.25
C SER A 194 2.21 -36.17 22.69
N SER A 195 1.84 -37.28 23.33
CA SER A 195 2.24 -37.63 24.69
C SER A 195 2.53 -39.13 24.79
N PRO A 196 3.50 -39.57 25.61
CA PRO A 196 3.80 -40.98 25.76
C PRO A 196 2.56 -41.80 26.15
N GLY A 197 2.26 -42.85 25.38
CA GLY A 197 1.16 -43.78 25.66
C GLY A 197 -0.25 -43.25 25.36
N LYS A 198 -0.40 -42.09 24.71
CA LYS A 198 -1.69 -41.54 24.26
C LYS A 198 -1.72 -41.36 22.73
N PRO A 199 -2.90 -41.49 22.09
CA PRO A 199 -3.05 -41.12 20.68
C PRO A 199 -2.80 -39.62 20.50
N THR A 200 -2.29 -39.24 19.32
CA THR A 200 -2.07 -37.83 18.95
C THR A 200 -3.40 -37.09 18.91
N ASP A 201 -3.46 -35.94 19.59
CA ASP A 201 -4.61 -35.05 19.56
C ASP A 201 -4.38 -33.91 18.56
N SER A 202 -5.45 -33.36 17.99
CA SER A 202 -5.37 -32.27 17.02
C SER A 202 -6.33 -31.14 17.37
N ALA A 203 -5.85 -29.90 17.28
CA ALA A 203 -6.62 -28.71 17.57
C ALA A 203 -6.43 -27.66 16.48
N VAL A 204 -7.43 -26.80 16.31
CA VAL A 204 -7.31 -25.59 15.49
C VAL A 204 -7.08 -24.41 16.44
N LEU A 205 -6.01 -23.67 16.21
CA LEU A 205 -5.66 -22.48 16.98
C LEU A 205 -5.88 -21.26 16.07
N ALA A 206 -6.45 -20.20 16.63
CA ALA A 206 -6.64 -18.94 15.93
C ALA A 206 -5.94 -17.84 16.74
N LEU A 207 -4.93 -17.21 16.15
CA LEU A 207 -4.10 -16.19 16.77
C LEU A 207 -4.21 -14.89 15.99
N ARG A 208 -4.22 -13.78 16.71
CA ARG A 208 -4.00 -12.44 16.18
C ARG A 208 -2.55 -12.08 16.46
N VAL A 209 -1.85 -11.64 15.42
CA VAL A 209 -0.49 -11.13 15.51
C VAL A 209 -0.53 -9.65 15.18
N SER A 210 -0.09 -8.82 16.12
CA SER A 210 0.04 -7.38 15.94
C SER A 210 1.47 -7.05 15.59
N LEU A 211 1.69 -6.22 14.56
CA LEU A 211 3.00 -5.82 14.08
C LEU A 211 3.11 -4.30 14.03
N SER A 212 4.30 -3.78 14.31
CA SER A 212 4.69 -2.39 14.09
C SER A 212 5.82 -2.33 13.07
N LYS A 213 5.91 -1.22 12.32
CA LYS A 213 7.05 -0.94 11.44
C LYS A 213 8.05 -0.07 12.19
N THR A 214 9.26 -0.57 12.41
CA THR A 214 10.35 0.15 13.08
C THR A 214 11.57 0.16 12.18
N ASP A 215 12.09 1.35 11.87
CA ASP A 215 13.23 1.55 10.94
C ASP A 215 13.03 0.85 9.58
N GLY A 216 11.79 0.84 9.08
CA GLY A 216 11.41 0.21 7.81
C GLY A 216 11.28 -1.32 7.86
N ARG A 217 11.41 -1.96 9.03
CA ARG A 217 11.21 -3.40 9.21
C ARG A 217 9.95 -3.68 10.04
N TRP A 218 9.18 -4.68 9.64
CA TRP A 218 8.04 -5.15 10.42
C TRP A 218 8.52 -6.03 11.58
N LEU A 219 8.07 -5.70 12.79
CA LEU A 219 8.35 -6.43 14.02
C LEU A 219 7.04 -6.79 14.72
N VAL A 220 6.98 -7.98 15.30
CA VAL A 220 5.82 -8.42 16.08
C VAL A 220 5.83 -7.75 17.46
N GLU A 221 4.70 -7.13 17.81
CA GLU A 221 4.44 -6.49 19.10
C GLU A 221 3.60 -7.34 20.05
N ASP A 222 2.69 -8.14 19.50
CA ASP A 222 1.82 -8.99 20.32
C ASP A 222 1.34 -10.21 19.56
N VAL A 223 1.15 -11.30 20.29
CA VAL A 223 0.52 -12.53 19.81
C VAL A 223 -0.54 -12.92 20.83
N SER A 224 -1.81 -12.81 20.43
CA SER A 224 -2.94 -13.06 21.31
C SER A 224 -3.97 -14.01 20.66
N PRO A 225 -4.68 -14.85 21.43
CA PRO A 225 -5.75 -15.68 20.87
C PRO A 225 -6.87 -14.83 20.27
N LEU A 226 -7.37 -15.20 19.08
CA LEU A 226 -8.56 -14.58 18.47
C LEU A 226 -9.83 -14.86 19.27
N HIS A 227 -9.86 -16.00 19.97
CA HIS A 227 -10.94 -16.35 20.88
C HIS A 227 -10.35 -16.52 22.28
N SER A 228 -10.77 -15.66 23.22
CA SER A 228 -10.61 -15.94 24.64
C SER A 228 -11.59 -17.08 24.99
N ARG A 229 -11.07 -18.28 25.25
CA ARG A 229 -11.84 -19.28 25.98
C ARG A 229 -11.84 -18.95 27.47
#